data_AF-A0A936A7R5-F1
#
_entry.id   AF-A0A936A7R5-F1
#
_cell.length_a   1.000
_cell.length_b   1.000
_cell.length_c   1.000
_cell.angle_alpha   90.00
_cell.angle_beta   90.00
_cell.angle_gamma   90.00
#
_symmetry.space_group_name_H-M   'P 1'
#
loop_
_entity.id
_entity.type
_entity.pdbx_description
1 polymer ?
#
loop_
_entity_poly.entity_id
_entity_poly.type
_entity_poly.pdbx_seq_one_letter_code
_entity_poly.pdbx_strand_id
1 'polypeptide(L)'
;MLKKFFILAMLFLSWNPESNARQWLVFFAKDGFFDGVLRQSFGHAYVGLIKEDTASKQNLLLACWGFYPKGGLQTSGIVGYMNGSIKNDWNSKREHSFIVEISEFELIACLHLKKLWEHKAYSLRANNCLHFLRNFGQIISRIKLPEGRYLLPSSYLNALRNNNRDIEYKGRINNILPKAYVVKMKKAKMYSKPKDHPLRKKAWFDFVTKKNKKETLTKI
;
A
#
# COMPACT_ATOMS: atom_id res chain seq x y z
N MET A 1 -43.65 24.19 -30.35
CA MET A 1 -42.71 24.43 -29.22
C MET A 1 -42.59 23.25 -28.25
N LEU A 2 -43.63 22.44 -28.02
CA LEU A 2 -43.62 21.32 -27.06
C LEU A 2 -42.51 20.26 -27.25
N LYS A 3 -42.13 19.94 -28.50
CA LYS A 3 -41.11 18.90 -28.79
C LYS A 3 -39.70 19.26 -28.29
N LYS A 4 -39.35 20.55 -28.19
CA LYS A 4 -38.01 20.99 -27.73
C LYS A 4 -37.86 20.88 -26.21
N PHE A 5 -38.94 21.09 -25.45
CA PHE A 5 -38.94 20.90 -23.99
C PHE A 5 -38.83 19.43 -23.58
N PHE A 6 -39.41 18.52 -24.36
CA PHE A 6 -39.38 17.08 -24.07
C PHE A 6 -37.97 16.48 -24.18
N ILE A 7 -37.17 16.93 -25.16
CA ILE A 7 -35.77 16.50 -25.34
C ILE A 7 -34.88 17.01 -24.20
N LEU A 8 -35.11 18.26 -23.76
CA LEU A 8 -34.36 18.84 -22.63
C LEU A 8 -34.68 18.13 -21.30
N ALA A 9 -35.95 17.76 -21.08
CA ALA A 9 -36.36 16.99 -19.89
C ALA A 9 -35.77 15.56 -19.88
N MET A 10 -35.70 14.89 -21.03
CA MET A 10 -35.04 13.57 -21.16
C MET A 10 -33.53 13.65 -20.88
N LEU A 11 -32.86 14.74 -21.29
CA LEU A 11 -31.44 14.96 -20.98
C LEU A 11 -31.20 15.16 -19.48
N PHE A 12 -32.07 15.90 -18.77
CA PHE A 12 -31.97 16.06 -17.32
C PHE A 12 -32.31 14.78 -16.54
N LEU A 13 -33.21 13.94 -17.06
CA LEU A 13 -33.52 12.62 -16.46
C LEU A 13 -32.39 11.60 -16.68
N SER A 14 -31.53 11.81 -17.68
CA SER A 14 -30.32 11.00 -17.89
C SER A 14 -29.11 11.46 -17.07
N TRP A 15 -29.20 12.64 -16.46
CA TRP A 15 -28.25 13.07 -15.43
C TRP A 15 -28.56 12.30 -14.15
N ASN A 16 -28.16 11.03 -14.12
CA ASN A 16 -27.88 10.39 -12.85
C ASN A 16 -26.68 11.16 -12.28
N PRO A 17 -26.82 11.92 -11.17
CA PRO A 17 -25.64 12.36 -10.46
C PRO A 17 -24.93 11.06 -10.10
N GLU A 18 -23.83 10.76 -10.81
CA GLU A 18 -23.03 9.58 -10.54
C GLU A 18 -22.87 9.55 -9.03
N SER A 19 -23.41 8.51 -8.40
CA SER A 19 -23.32 8.31 -6.97
C SER A 19 -21.87 8.55 -6.60
N ASN A 20 -21.58 9.62 -5.83
CA ASN A 20 -20.21 10.09 -5.59
C ASN A 20 -19.37 8.92 -5.08
N ALA A 21 -18.63 8.29 -5.99
CA ALA A 21 -17.91 7.06 -5.70
C ALA A 21 -16.88 7.37 -4.62
N ARG A 22 -17.00 6.69 -3.48
CA ARG A 22 -16.13 6.95 -2.33
C ARG A 22 -14.72 6.49 -2.64
N GLN A 23 -13.75 7.22 -2.11
CA GLN A 23 -12.34 7.00 -2.40
C GLN A 23 -11.55 7.10 -1.12
N TRP A 24 -10.50 6.29 -1.01
CA TRP A 24 -9.69 6.24 0.20
C TRP A 24 -8.21 6.26 -0.14
N LEU A 25 -7.47 7.06 0.63
CA LEU A 25 -6.04 6.93 0.78
C LEU A 25 -5.76 6.11 2.03
N VAL A 26 -4.95 5.07 1.88
CA VAL A 26 -4.55 4.19 2.98
C VAL A 26 -3.05 4.26 3.15
N PHE A 27 -2.61 4.69 4.32
CA PHE A 27 -1.21 4.66 4.72
C PHE A 27 -0.94 3.34 5.42
N PHE A 28 0.10 2.63 5.02
CA PHE A 28 0.52 1.37 5.62
C PHE A 28 1.94 1.46 6.18
N ALA A 29 2.19 0.72 7.24
CA ALA A 29 3.54 0.45 7.71
C ALA A 29 3.68 -1.01 8.13
N LYS A 30 4.89 -1.54 7.93
CA LYS A 30 5.37 -2.80 8.50
C LYS A 30 6.54 -2.51 9.41
N ASP A 31 6.58 -3.21 10.53
CA ASP A 31 7.71 -3.18 11.43
C ASP A 31 8.92 -3.85 10.79
N GLY A 32 10.08 -3.37 11.19
CA GLY A 32 11.32 -4.07 10.95
C GLY A 32 11.39 -5.30 11.87
N PHE A 33 11.97 -6.39 11.39
CA PHE A 33 12.31 -7.51 12.25
C PHE A 33 13.82 -7.55 12.43
N PHE A 34 14.25 -7.79 13.68
CA PHE A 34 15.61 -8.14 14.02
C PHE A 34 15.61 -9.63 14.31
N ASP A 35 16.26 -10.43 13.46
CA ASP A 35 16.24 -11.90 13.57
C ASP A 35 17.33 -12.47 14.51
N GLY A 36 18.00 -11.61 15.28
CA GLY A 36 19.10 -12.01 16.18
C GLY A 36 20.41 -12.32 15.46
N VAL A 37 20.43 -12.34 14.12
CA VAL A 37 21.61 -12.62 13.29
C VAL A 37 21.86 -11.45 12.35
N LEU A 38 21.99 -10.24 12.90
CA LEU A 38 22.43 -8.99 12.23
C LEU A 38 21.66 -8.57 10.96
N ARG A 39 20.64 -9.30 10.50
CA ARG A 39 19.81 -8.93 9.34
C ARG A 39 18.67 -8.05 9.82
N GLN A 40 19.00 -6.79 10.03
CA GLN A 40 17.99 -5.78 10.33
C GLN A 40 17.16 -5.50 9.06
N SER A 41 15.92 -6.00 9.03
CA SER A 41 14.95 -5.46 8.09
C SER A 41 14.56 -4.08 8.61
N PHE A 42 14.98 -3.01 7.96
CA PHE A 42 14.41 -1.69 8.22
C PHE A 42 12.92 -1.76 7.90
N GLY A 43 12.06 -1.31 8.82
CA GLY A 43 10.61 -1.23 8.57
C GLY A 43 10.32 -0.47 7.28
N HIS A 44 9.13 -0.63 6.73
CA HIS A 44 8.75 0.06 5.49
C HIS A 44 7.37 0.66 5.60
N ALA A 45 7.14 1.72 4.83
CA ALA A 45 5.81 2.28 4.67
C ALA A 45 5.48 2.54 3.20
N TYR A 46 4.20 2.40 2.90
CA TYR A 46 3.65 2.51 1.55
C TYR A 46 2.22 3.05 1.61
N VAL A 47 1.69 3.48 0.47
CA VAL A 47 0.34 4.04 0.36
C VAL A 47 -0.52 3.21 -0.60
N GLY A 48 -1.81 3.12 -0.34
CA GLY A 48 -2.81 2.49 -1.20
C GLY A 48 -3.91 3.48 -1.59
N LEU A 49 -4.39 3.38 -2.82
CA LEU A 49 -5.52 4.13 -3.33
C LEU A 49 -6.65 3.16 -3.68
N ILE A 50 -7.82 3.41 -3.12
CA ILE A 50 -9.01 2.58 -3.29
C ILE A 50 -10.14 3.48 -3.78
N LYS A 51 -10.91 3.03 -4.78
CA LYS A 51 -12.13 3.70 -5.26
C LYS A 51 -13.28 2.70 -5.26
N GLU A 52 -14.44 3.13 -4.82
CA GLU A 52 -15.69 2.38 -4.95
C GLU A 52 -16.11 2.35 -6.42
N ASP A 53 -16.43 1.16 -6.91
CA ASP A 53 -17.10 0.95 -8.19
C ASP A 53 -18.58 0.71 -7.90
N THR A 54 -19.37 1.75 -8.18
CA THR A 54 -20.80 1.81 -7.89
C THR A 54 -21.62 0.88 -8.77
N ALA A 55 -21.13 0.58 -9.99
CA ALA A 55 -21.77 -0.35 -10.90
C ALA A 55 -21.64 -1.80 -10.40
N SER A 56 -20.44 -2.20 -9.97
CA SER A 56 -20.22 -3.56 -9.45
C SER A 56 -20.51 -3.72 -7.95
N LYS A 57 -20.71 -2.61 -7.23
CA LYS A 57 -20.82 -2.55 -5.76
C LYS A 57 -19.61 -3.20 -5.08
N GLN A 58 -18.41 -2.93 -5.62
CA GLN A 58 -17.14 -3.43 -5.12
C GLN A 58 -16.14 -2.29 -4.97
N ASN A 59 -15.14 -2.50 -4.12
CA ASN A 59 -14.00 -1.59 -4.04
C ASN A 59 -12.89 -2.06 -4.99
N LEU A 60 -12.35 -1.12 -5.76
CA LEU A 60 -11.24 -1.31 -6.65
C LEU A 60 -9.97 -0.77 -6.00
N LEU A 61 -8.94 -1.60 -5.96
CA LEU A 61 -7.60 -1.12 -5.65
C LEU A 61 -7.02 -0.52 -6.93
N LEU A 62 -6.89 0.80 -6.95
CA LEU A 62 -6.27 1.51 -8.06
C LEU A 62 -4.74 1.37 -7.99
N ALA A 63 -4.19 1.43 -6.78
CA ALA A 63 -2.75 1.45 -6.57
C ALA A 63 -2.35 1.03 -5.16
N CYS A 64 -1.13 0.49 -5.02
CA CYS A 64 -0.47 0.26 -3.74
C CYS A 64 1.04 0.39 -3.93
N TRP A 65 1.65 1.46 -3.43
CA TRP A 65 3.01 1.85 -3.79
C TRP A 65 3.89 2.12 -2.58
N GLY A 66 5.11 1.58 -2.59
CA GLY A 66 6.19 1.96 -1.69
C GLY A 66 7.40 2.47 -2.45
N PHE A 67 8.24 3.26 -1.78
CA PHE A 67 9.44 3.86 -2.36
C PHE A 67 10.73 3.26 -1.79
N TYR A 68 11.55 2.69 -2.68
CA TYR A 68 12.71 1.86 -2.35
C TYR A 68 13.97 2.34 -3.06
N PRO A 69 15.18 2.03 -2.52
CA PRO A 69 16.39 2.13 -3.31
C PRO A 69 16.37 1.09 -4.44
N LYS A 70 16.70 1.53 -5.66
CA LYS A 70 16.86 0.67 -6.84
C LYS A 70 18.15 -0.14 -6.67
N GLY A 71 18.05 -1.46 -6.68
CA GLY A 71 19.17 -2.38 -6.43
C GLY A 71 19.41 -2.74 -4.96
N GLY A 72 18.56 -2.28 -4.04
CA GLY A 72 18.71 -2.53 -2.60
C GLY A 72 19.51 -1.43 -1.88
N LEU A 73 19.55 -1.52 -0.55
CA LEU A 73 20.24 -0.51 0.26
C LEU A 73 21.75 -0.80 0.27
N GLN A 74 22.52 0.06 -0.40
CA GLN A 74 23.98 0.06 -0.35
C GLN A 74 24.45 1.17 0.61
N THR A 75 25.72 1.15 1.02
CA THR A 75 26.33 2.18 1.88
C THR A 75 26.14 3.59 1.32
N SER A 76 26.17 3.75 0.00
CA SER A 76 25.87 4.99 -0.71
C SER A 76 24.47 5.55 -0.45
N GLY A 77 23.45 4.71 -0.22
CA GLY A 77 22.10 5.13 0.12
C GLY A 77 21.90 5.54 1.58
N ILE A 78 22.87 5.20 2.45
CA ILE A 78 22.87 5.57 3.88
C ILE A 78 23.43 6.99 4.07
N VAL A 79 24.54 7.30 3.37
CA VAL A 79 25.25 8.57 3.50
C VAL A 79 24.91 9.56 2.39
N GLY A 80 24.53 9.08 1.20
CA GLY A 80 24.26 9.90 0.02
C GLY A 80 22.93 9.56 -0.66
N TYR A 81 22.92 9.74 -1.98
CA TYR A 81 21.77 9.49 -2.85
C TYR A 81 22.05 8.33 -3.81
N MET A 82 21.01 7.55 -4.09
CA MET A 82 21.03 6.51 -5.11
C MET A 82 19.72 6.52 -5.90
N ASN A 83 19.62 5.78 -6.99
CA ASN A 83 18.37 5.73 -7.75
C ASN A 83 17.23 5.18 -6.90
N GLY A 84 16.08 5.86 -6.90
CA GLY A 84 14.85 5.36 -6.29
C GLY A 84 14.06 4.43 -7.22
N SER A 85 13.09 3.73 -6.65
CA SER A 85 12.13 2.91 -7.38
C SER A 85 10.82 2.85 -6.64
N ILE A 86 9.72 3.05 -7.36
CA ILE A 86 8.37 2.78 -6.87
C ILE A 86 8.06 1.31 -7.14
N LYS A 87 7.62 0.58 -6.11
CA LYS A 87 7.23 -0.82 -6.22
C LYS A 87 5.78 -1.01 -5.83
N ASN A 88 5.15 -2.02 -6.42
CA ASN A 88 3.80 -2.42 -6.03
C ASN A 88 3.85 -3.19 -4.69
N ASP A 89 3.35 -2.58 -3.63
CA ASP A 89 3.35 -3.13 -2.26
C ASP A 89 2.03 -3.83 -1.88
N TRP A 90 1.21 -4.14 -2.87
CA TRP A 90 -0.08 -4.74 -2.63
C TRP A 90 0.00 -6.04 -1.80
N ASN A 91 1.00 -6.88 -2.03
CA ASN A 91 1.15 -8.16 -1.32
C ASN A 91 1.97 -8.04 -0.02
N SER A 92 2.41 -6.84 0.35
CA SER A 92 3.19 -6.63 1.57
C SER A 92 2.34 -6.79 2.83
N LYS A 93 3.00 -7.23 3.92
CA LYS A 93 2.39 -7.35 5.25
C LYS A 93 1.95 -5.96 5.74
N ARG A 94 0.73 -5.89 6.27
CA ARG A 94 0.08 -4.66 6.77
C ARG A 94 -0.13 -4.81 8.26
N GLU A 95 0.85 -4.38 9.03
CA GLU A 95 0.77 -4.47 10.50
C GLU A 95 0.10 -3.21 11.07
N HIS A 96 0.36 -2.06 10.44
CA HIS A 96 -0.20 -0.78 10.81
C HIS A 96 -0.88 -0.13 9.60
N SER A 97 -2.03 0.53 9.81
CA SER A 97 -2.75 1.22 8.73
C SER A 97 -3.56 2.43 9.20
N PHE A 98 -3.42 3.58 8.54
CA PHE A 98 -4.29 4.74 8.74
C PHE A 98 -5.08 4.99 7.45
N ILE A 99 -6.40 5.12 7.55
CA ILE A 99 -7.30 5.23 6.40
C ILE A 99 -8.02 6.57 6.49
N VAL A 100 -8.06 7.28 5.37
CA VAL A 100 -8.80 8.53 5.23
C VAL A 100 -9.58 8.48 3.93
N GLU A 101 -10.84 8.90 3.97
CA GLU A 101 -11.64 9.14 2.77
C GLU A 101 -11.15 10.41 2.08
N ILE A 102 -11.04 10.41 0.74
CA ILE A 102 -10.49 11.49 -0.06
C ILE A 102 -11.45 11.93 -1.16
N SER A 103 -11.30 13.16 -1.63
CA SER A 103 -12.03 13.66 -2.80
C SER A 103 -11.42 13.14 -4.12
N GLU A 104 -12.17 13.27 -5.21
CA GLU A 104 -11.67 12.93 -6.55
C GLU A 104 -10.48 13.78 -6.98
N PHE A 105 -10.48 15.06 -6.61
CA PHE A 105 -9.33 15.93 -6.84
C PHE A 105 -8.08 15.45 -6.08
N GLU A 106 -8.23 15.07 -4.80
CA GLU A 106 -7.14 14.52 -3.98
C GLU A 106 -6.63 13.19 -4.56
N LEU A 107 -7.53 12.33 -5.07
CA LEU A 107 -7.16 11.08 -5.74
C LEU A 107 -6.31 11.35 -6.98
N ILE A 108 -6.74 12.26 -7.86
CA ILE A 108 -5.99 12.63 -9.07
C ILE A 108 -4.61 13.21 -8.70
N ALA A 109 -4.56 14.08 -7.69
CA ALA A 109 -3.30 14.62 -7.18
C ALA A 109 -2.36 13.51 -6.66
N CYS A 110 -2.89 12.50 -5.96
CA CYS A 110 -2.12 11.35 -5.51
C CYS A 110 -1.52 10.54 -6.67
N LEU A 111 -2.30 10.32 -7.75
CA LEU A 111 -1.84 9.64 -8.96
C LEU A 111 -0.72 10.43 -9.65
N HIS A 112 -0.81 11.76 -9.69
CA HIS A 112 0.23 12.63 -10.23
C HIS A 112 1.49 12.65 -9.37
N LEU A 113 1.36 12.73 -8.03
CA LEU A 113 2.50 12.70 -7.12
C LEU A 113 3.33 11.44 -7.31
N LYS A 114 2.70 10.28 -7.51
CA LYS A 114 3.43 9.03 -7.81
C LYS A 114 4.39 9.19 -8.99
N LYS A 115 3.98 9.83 -10.10
CA LYS A 115 4.84 10.02 -11.28
C LYS A 115 6.08 10.86 -10.95
N LEU A 116 5.92 11.90 -10.14
CA LEU A 116 7.05 12.74 -9.69
C LEU A 116 8.08 11.94 -8.88
N TRP A 117 7.62 10.92 -8.13
CA TRP A 117 8.49 10.07 -7.33
C TRP A 117 9.16 8.93 -8.12
N GLU A 118 8.70 8.59 -9.32
CA GLU A 118 9.33 7.55 -10.15
C GLU A 118 10.78 7.88 -10.52
N HIS A 119 11.10 9.17 -10.58
CA HIS A 119 12.42 9.67 -10.94
C HIS A 119 13.23 10.21 -9.76
N LYS A 120 12.70 10.16 -8.53
CA LYS A 120 13.42 10.69 -7.36
C LYS A 120 14.57 9.76 -6.95
N ALA A 121 15.69 10.38 -6.58
CA ALA A 121 16.77 9.67 -5.91
C ALA A 121 16.36 9.29 -4.48
N TYR A 122 16.68 8.07 -4.08
CA TYR A 122 16.51 7.55 -2.73
C TYR A 122 17.67 7.97 -1.82
N SER A 123 17.35 8.34 -0.58
CA SER A 123 18.32 8.55 0.49
C SER A 123 17.62 8.32 1.83
N LEU A 124 18.27 7.58 2.74
CA LEU A 124 17.72 7.38 4.10
C LEU A 124 17.47 8.69 4.86
N ARG A 125 18.22 9.76 4.55
CA ARG A 125 18.11 11.04 5.28
C ARG A 125 17.08 11.99 4.68
N ALA A 126 16.86 11.96 3.37
CA ALA A 126 16.11 13.01 2.66
C ALA A 126 14.95 12.52 1.78
N ASN A 127 15.06 11.34 1.15
CA ASN A 127 14.07 10.81 0.23
C ASN A 127 13.89 9.32 0.49
N ASN A 128 13.10 8.99 1.51
CA ASN A 128 12.85 7.60 1.91
C ASN A 128 11.34 7.32 1.96
N CYS A 129 10.95 6.14 2.43
CA CYS A 129 9.54 5.75 2.52
C CYS A 129 8.69 6.66 3.43
N LEU A 130 9.27 7.29 4.46
CA LEU A 130 8.55 8.25 5.31
C LEU A 130 8.30 9.59 4.61
N HIS A 131 9.31 10.11 3.90
CA HIS A 131 9.15 11.31 3.08
C HIS A 131 8.11 11.06 1.98
N PHE A 132 8.11 9.86 1.40
CA PHE A 132 7.10 9.44 0.44
C PHE A 132 5.70 9.52 1.05
N LEU A 133 5.47 8.90 2.22
CA LEU A 133 4.18 8.97 2.92
C LEU A 133 3.78 10.40 3.28
N ARG A 134 4.73 11.19 3.80
CA ARG A 134 4.48 12.58 4.20
C ARG A 134 3.96 13.41 3.03
N ASN A 135 4.54 13.27 1.84
CA ASN A 135 4.09 14.01 0.66
C ASN A 135 2.68 13.61 0.21
N PHE A 136 2.29 12.33 0.36
CA PHE A 136 0.89 11.94 0.13
C PHE A 136 -0.06 12.56 1.16
N GLY A 137 0.36 12.61 2.43
CA GLY A 137 -0.44 13.27 3.47
C GLY A 137 -0.59 14.78 3.26
N GLN A 138 0.41 15.45 2.67
CA GLN A 138 0.35 16.88 2.32
C GLN A 138 -0.71 17.22 1.27
N ILE A 139 -1.14 16.27 0.44
CA ILE A 139 -2.21 16.48 -0.55
C ILE A 139 -3.55 16.75 0.15
N ILE A 140 -3.74 16.17 1.34
CA ILE A 140 -5.01 16.20 2.05
C ILE A 140 -4.92 17.31 3.11
N SER A 141 -5.49 18.47 2.82
CA SER A 141 -5.37 19.68 3.65
C SER A 141 -5.84 19.50 5.11
N ARG A 142 -6.77 18.57 5.34
CA ARG A 142 -7.29 18.22 6.67
C ARG A 142 -6.38 17.29 7.48
N ILE A 143 -5.35 16.69 6.90
CA ILE A 143 -4.41 15.83 7.64
C ILE A 143 -3.40 16.68 8.41
N LYS A 144 -3.35 16.47 9.72
CA LYS A 144 -2.33 16.98 10.65
C LYS A 144 -1.12 16.05 10.66
N LEU A 145 -0.10 16.38 9.86
CA LEU A 145 1.11 15.57 9.75
C LEU A 145 1.91 15.56 11.07
N PRO A 146 2.54 14.44 11.46
CA PRO A 146 3.42 14.39 12.61
C PRO A 146 4.63 15.31 12.44
N GLU A 147 4.95 16.06 13.51
CA GLU A 147 6.18 16.82 13.62
C GLU A 147 7.31 15.97 14.21
N GLY A 148 8.55 16.37 13.94
CA GLY A 148 9.75 15.68 14.42
C GLY A 148 10.36 14.67 13.44
N ARG A 149 11.44 14.02 13.89
CA ARG A 149 12.17 13.00 13.13
C ARG A 149 11.76 11.60 13.60
N TYR A 150 11.23 10.80 12.67
CA TYR A 150 10.85 9.41 12.94
C TYR A 150 11.84 8.48 12.28
N LEU A 151 12.38 7.54 13.06
CA LEU A 151 13.28 6.51 12.58
C LEU A 151 12.51 5.29 12.05
N LEU A 152 11.35 5.00 12.65
CA LEU A 152 10.54 3.83 12.32
C LEU A 152 9.25 4.24 11.61
N PRO A 153 8.92 3.58 10.49
CA PRO A 153 7.69 3.86 9.76
C PRO A 153 6.40 3.63 10.57
N SER A 154 6.38 2.62 11.43
CA SER A 154 5.24 2.36 12.32
C SER A 154 5.04 3.46 13.37
N SER A 155 6.12 3.95 13.97
CA SER A 155 6.05 5.08 14.92
C SER A 155 5.49 6.34 14.26
N TYR A 156 5.94 6.66 13.03
CA TYR A 156 5.38 7.77 12.26
C TYR A 156 3.89 7.57 11.98
N LEU A 157 3.49 6.37 11.56
CA LEU A 157 2.09 6.07 11.23
C LEU A 157 1.18 6.13 12.46
N ASN A 158 1.66 5.69 13.63
CA ASN A 158 0.93 5.81 14.89
C ASN A 158 0.75 7.27 15.32
N ALA A 159 1.79 8.10 15.16
CA ALA A 159 1.68 9.54 15.39
C ALA A 159 0.69 10.18 14.41
N LEU A 160 0.75 9.81 13.12
CA LEU A 160 -0.18 10.30 12.10
C LEU A 160 -1.62 9.95 12.47
N ARG A 161 -1.89 8.71 12.89
CA ARG A 161 -3.22 8.30 13.35
C ARG A 161 -3.66 9.11 14.57
N ASN A 162 -2.80 9.25 15.59
CA ASN A 162 -3.15 9.96 16.82
C ASN A 162 -3.50 11.43 16.57
N ASN A 163 -2.81 12.09 15.64
CA ASN A 163 -3.10 13.47 15.27
C ASN A 163 -4.43 13.64 14.51
N ASN A 164 -4.98 12.55 13.94
CA ASN A 164 -6.07 12.58 12.95
C ASN A 164 -7.21 11.60 13.31
N ARG A 165 -7.44 11.34 14.60
CA ARG A 165 -8.48 10.39 15.07
C ARG A 165 -9.90 10.79 14.65
N ASP A 166 -10.13 12.08 14.44
CA ASP A 166 -11.40 12.67 14.04
C ASP A 166 -11.77 12.39 12.59
N ILE A 167 -10.77 12.30 11.70
CA ILE A 167 -10.96 12.04 10.26
C ILE A 167 -10.62 10.60 9.85
N GLU A 168 -10.14 9.77 10.78
CA GLU A 168 -9.85 8.35 10.51
C GLU A 168 -11.13 7.61 10.13
N TYR A 169 -11.09 6.88 9.01
CA TYR A 169 -12.18 5.98 8.65
C TYR A 169 -12.24 4.81 9.66
N LYS A 170 -13.33 4.78 10.44
CA LYS A 170 -13.52 3.79 11.53
C LYS A 170 -14.05 2.43 11.07
N GLY A 171 -14.38 2.28 9.79
CA GLY A 171 -14.81 0.98 9.26
C GLY A 171 -13.65 -0.01 9.22
N ARG A 172 -13.97 -1.32 9.18
CA ARG A 172 -12.92 -2.34 9.06
C ARG A 172 -12.21 -2.18 7.71
N ILE A 173 -10.88 -2.21 7.71
CA ILE A 173 -10.09 -2.16 6.47
C ILE A 173 -10.49 -3.25 5.47
N ASN A 174 -10.90 -4.42 5.97
CA ASN A 174 -11.37 -5.53 5.14
C ASN A 174 -12.69 -5.22 4.40
N ASN A 175 -13.43 -4.19 4.81
CA ASN A 175 -14.64 -3.75 4.12
C ASN A 175 -14.31 -2.90 2.90
N ILE A 176 -13.18 -2.16 2.93
CA ILE A 176 -12.74 -1.31 1.82
C ILE A 176 -11.78 -2.03 0.87
N LEU A 177 -11.14 -3.11 1.31
CA LEU A 177 -10.26 -3.88 0.42
C LEU A 177 -11.07 -4.74 -0.57
N PRO A 178 -10.63 -4.87 -1.84
CA PRO A 178 -11.27 -5.74 -2.82
C PRO A 178 -11.53 -7.16 -2.29
N LYS A 179 -12.74 -7.70 -2.50
CA LYS A 179 -13.18 -9.02 -1.98
C LYS A 179 -12.25 -10.17 -2.37
N ALA A 180 -11.71 -10.15 -3.59
CA ALA A 180 -10.75 -11.14 -4.08
C ALA A 180 -9.50 -11.27 -3.17
N TYR A 181 -9.20 -10.23 -2.38
CA TYR A 181 -8.06 -10.19 -1.50
C TYR A 181 -8.32 -10.80 -0.11
N VAL A 182 -9.52 -10.60 0.44
CA VAL A 182 -9.91 -11.20 1.72
C VAL A 182 -9.80 -12.73 1.66
N VAL A 183 -10.11 -13.33 0.49
CA VAL A 183 -9.99 -14.77 0.25
C VAL A 183 -8.53 -15.24 0.25
N LYS A 184 -7.62 -14.51 -0.42
CA LYS A 184 -6.18 -14.83 -0.42
C LYS A 184 -5.56 -14.71 0.97
N MET A 185 -5.91 -13.68 1.74
CA MET A 185 -5.44 -13.54 3.13
C MET A 185 -5.93 -14.66 4.05
N LYS A 186 -7.20 -15.08 3.93
CA LYS A 186 -7.73 -16.21 4.69
C LYS A 186 -6.94 -17.49 4.38
N LYS A 187 -6.66 -17.75 3.10
CA LYS A 187 -5.81 -18.88 2.69
C LYS A 187 -4.39 -18.75 3.24
N ALA A 188 -3.73 -17.60 3.09
CA ALA A 188 -2.38 -17.37 3.60
C ALA A 188 -2.26 -17.53 5.13
N LYS A 189 -3.25 -17.03 5.90
CA LYS A 189 -3.34 -17.26 7.35
C LYS A 189 -3.58 -18.73 7.69
N MET A 190 -4.32 -19.47 6.86
CA MET A 190 -4.49 -20.93 6.99
C MET A 190 -3.16 -21.67 6.81
N TYR A 191 -2.23 -21.11 6.03
CA TYR A 191 -0.89 -21.67 5.82
C TYR A 191 0.18 -21.16 6.80
N SER A 192 -0.10 -20.16 7.65
CA SER A 192 0.90 -19.50 8.50
C SER A 192 0.87 -19.86 9.99
N LYS A 193 0.36 -21.04 10.38
CA LYS A 193 0.67 -21.64 11.69
C LYS A 193 1.52 -22.90 11.49
N PRO A 194 2.77 -22.94 11.98
CA PRO A 194 3.48 -24.17 12.23
C PRO A 194 3.46 -24.46 13.73
N LYS A 195 2.70 -25.48 14.15
CA LYS A 195 3.02 -26.25 15.35
C LYS A 195 2.77 -27.73 15.03
N ASP A 196 3.89 -28.43 14.86
CA ASP A 196 4.06 -29.87 15.16
C ASP A 196 3.25 -30.91 14.39
N HIS A 197 3.12 -30.80 13.07
CA HIS A 197 2.59 -31.91 12.26
C HIS A 197 3.70 -32.69 11.52
N PRO A 198 3.97 -33.97 11.86
CA PRO A 198 5.11 -34.74 11.32
C PRO A 198 5.06 -34.94 9.80
N LEU A 199 3.86 -35.01 9.20
CA LEU A 199 3.71 -35.12 7.73
C LEU A 199 4.25 -33.91 6.96
N ARG A 200 4.43 -32.74 7.59
CA ARG A 200 4.98 -31.54 6.94
C ARG A 200 6.50 -31.51 6.89
N LYS A 201 7.21 -32.18 7.81
CA LYS A 201 8.68 -32.33 7.73
C LYS A 201 9.07 -33.08 6.45
N LYS A 202 8.32 -34.14 6.11
CA LYS A 202 8.55 -34.95 4.92
C LYS A 202 8.37 -34.15 3.63
N ALA A 203 7.25 -33.42 3.50
CA ALA A 203 6.97 -32.62 2.30
C ALA A 203 7.98 -31.47 2.06
N TRP A 204 8.52 -30.86 3.14
CA TRP A 204 9.56 -29.84 3.00
C TRP A 204 10.92 -30.46 2.62
N PHE A 205 11.28 -31.60 3.20
CA PHE A 205 12.48 -32.35 2.83
C PHE A 205 12.45 -32.83 1.36
N ASP A 206 11.30 -33.31 0.89
CA ASP A 206 11.10 -33.75 -0.50
C ASP A 206 11.19 -32.58 -1.50
N PHE A 207 10.79 -31.38 -1.09
CA PHE A 207 10.89 -30.17 -1.90
C PHE A 207 12.35 -29.69 -2.03
N VAL A 208 13.11 -29.68 -0.94
CA VAL A 208 14.52 -29.25 -0.93
C VAL A 208 15.40 -30.23 -1.72
N THR A 209 15.17 -31.54 -1.58
CA THR A 209 15.94 -32.58 -2.28
C THR A 209 15.65 -32.61 -3.78
N LYS A 210 14.41 -32.35 -4.22
CA LYS A 210 14.08 -32.19 -5.65
C LYS A 210 14.72 -30.97 -6.29
N LYS A 211 14.91 -29.89 -5.54
CA LYS A 211 15.51 -28.65 -6.07
C LYS A 211 17.02 -28.83 -6.33
N ASN A 212 17.74 -29.50 -5.43
CA ASN A 212 19.17 -29.75 -5.59
C ASN A 212 19.49 -30.71 -6.75
N LYS A 213 18.63 -31.69 -7.04
CA LYS A 213 18.80 -32.58 -8.23
C LYS A 213 18.66 -31.85 -9.57
N LYS A 214 17.94 -30.72 -9.62
CA LYS A 214 17.74 -29.96 -10.86
C LYS A 214 18.93 -29.05 -11.20
N GLU A 215 19.69 -28.62 -10.19
CA GLU A 215 20.88 -27.78 -10.37
C GLU A 215 22.13 -28.60 -10.71
N THR A 216 22.14 -29.92 -10.44
CA THR A 216 23.25 -30.80 -10.85
C THR A 216 23.18 -31.22 -12.32
N LEU A 217 22.00 -31.18 -12.94
CA LEU A 217 21.78 -31.60 -14.35
C LEU A 217 21.97 -30.48 -15.37
N THR A 218 22.35 -29.28 -14.95
CA THR A 218 22.63 -28.11 -15.83
C THR A 218 24.11 -27.73 -15.88
N LYS A 219 25.00 -28.58 -15.34
CA LYS A 219 26.45 -28.41 -15.37
C LYS A 219 27.18 -29.68 -15.86
N ILE A 220 26.64 -30.33 -16.88
CA ILE A 220 27.36 -31.30 -17.72
C ILE A 220 27.20 -30.84 -19.16
#